data_AF-A0A0C4FDM2-F1
#
_entry.id   AF-A0A0C4FDM2-F1
#
_cell.length_a   1.000
_cell.length_b   1.000
_cell.length_c   1.000
_cell.angle_alpha   90.00
_cell.angle_beta   90.00
_cell.angle_gamma   90.00
#
_symmetry.space_group_name_H-M   'P 1'
#
loop_
_entity.id
_entity.type
_entity.pdbx_description
1 polymer ?
#
loop_
_entity_poly.entity_id
_entity_poly.type
_entity_poly.pdbx_seq_one_letter_code
_entity_poly.pdbx_strand_id
1 'polypeptide(L)'
;MLAHWGQVDTARFTLPDLEALTQSWVAKGGVSSVVDYQDFRRVWEPIQSYLLRKAHIDSVEEVRTLYYRSFLLGVQERVRDHLIKAKTMITTLDNQFKLPSFEILKEAVADVMKVGPFQSGNEVMKKMGQDRRPTAAAAPDKPPATVDEILRM
;
A
#
# COMPACT_ATOMS: atom_id res chain seq x y z
N MET A 1 12.20 -37.29 40.09
CA MET A 1 11.24 -37.20 38.97
C MET A 1 11.87 -36.35 37.89
N LEU A 2 12.45 -36.98 36.87
CA LEU A 2 12.91 -36.27 35.68
C LEU A 2 11.69 -36.07 34.78
N ALA A 3 11.17 -34.86 34.75
CA ALA A 3 10.05 -34.54 33.89
C ALA A 3 10.46 -34.75 32.43
N HIS A 4 9.84 -35.75 31.78
CA HIS A 4 9.91 -35.96 30.35
C HIS A 4 9.11 -34.84 29.66
N TRP A 5 9.64 -33.62 29.69
CA TRP A 5 9.25 -32.65 28.67
C TRP A 5 9.79 -33.23 27.38
N GLY A 6 8.88 -33.64 26.49
CA GLY A 6 9.23 -34.08 25.14
C GLY A 6 10.21 -33.10 24.52
N GLN A 7 11.11 -33.62 23.69
CA GLN A 7 12.14 -32.89 22.94
C GLN A 7 11.74 -31.42 22.78
N VAL A 8 12.44 -30.50 23.46
CA VAL A 8 12.12 -29.06 23.41
C VAL A 8 12.16 -28.68 21.93
N ASP A 9 10.97 -28.60 21.34
CA ASP A 9 10.79 -28.49 19.91
C ASP A 9 11.35 -27.12 19.54
N THR A 10 12.58 -27.10 19.03
CA THR A 10 13.24 -25.85 18.70
C THR A 10 12.64 -25.39 17.40
N ALA A 11 11.54 -24.63 17.51
CA ALA A 11 10.82 -24.11 16.37
C ALA A 11 11.79 -23.33 15.47
N ARG A 12 11.79 -23.65 14.17
CA ARG A 12 12.66 -22.97 13.20
C ARG A 12 12.37 -21.47 13.10
N PHE A 13 11.10 -21.12 13.25
CA PHE A 13 10.62 -19.75 13.36
C PHE A 13 9.51 -19.66 14.40
N THR A 14 9.37 -18.49 14.99
CA THR A 14 8.44 -18.16 16.05
C THR A 14 7.77 -16.81 15.76
N LEU A 15 6.70 -16.48 16.47
CA LEU A 15 6.07 -15.15 16.35
C LEU A 15 7.05 -13.99 16.65
N PRO A 16 7.94 -14.09 17.68
CA PRO A 16 9.03 -13.14 17.89
C PRO A 16 9.93 -12.90 16.67
N ASP A 17 10.12 -13.88 15.78
CA ASP A 17 10.91 -13.67 14.56
C ASP A 17 10.20 -12.72 13.57
N LEU A 18 8.86 -12.75 13.49
CA LEU A 18 8.10 -11.77 12.71
C LEU A 18 8.12 -10.38 13.37
N GLU A 19 8.08 -10.32 14.70
CA GLU A 19 8.20 -9.06 15.44
C GLU A 19 9.58 -8.44 15.22
N ALA A 20 10.65 -9.23 15.34
CA ALA A 20 12.02 -8.81 15.09
C ALA A 20 12.20 -8.35 13.64
N LEU A 21 11.63 -9.08 12.66
CA LEU A 21 11.62 -8.67 11.27
C LEU A 21 10.92 -7.30 11.10
N THR A 22 9.73 -7.14 11.67
CA THR A 22 8.95 -5.90 11.64
C THR A 22 9.77 -4.75 12.22
N GLN A 23 10.35 -4.92 13.41
CA GLN A 23 11.16 -3.90 14.07
C GLN A 23 12.41 -3.56 13.26
N SER A 24 13.05 -4.55 12.63
CA SER A 24 14.22 -4.30 11.78
C SER A 24 13.89 -3.44 10.56
N TRP A 25 12.69 -3.59 9.98
CA TRP A 25 12.22 -2.75 8.89
C TRP A 25 11.84 -1.36 9.38
N VAL A 26 11.08 -1.26 10.48
CA VAL A 26 10.73 0.03 11.09
C VAL A 26 11.98 0.84 11.43
N ALA A 27 13.01 0.21 12.00
CA ALA A 27 14.28 0.86 12.32
C ALA A 27 15.03 1.38 11.08
N LYS A 28 14.83 0.77 9.90
CA LYS A 28 15.38 1.22 8.61
C LYS A 28 14.55 2.31 7.93
N GLY A 29 13.45 2.75 8.54
CA GLY A 29 12.50 3.70 7.94
C GLY A 29 11.25 3.04 7.34
N GLY A 30 11.06 1.74 7.55
CA GLY A 30 9.94 0.96 7.02
C GLY A 30 10.10 0.59 5.55
N VAL A 31 9.28 -0.35 5.09
CA VAL A 31 9.22 -0.73 3.68
C VAL A 31 8.63 0.43 2.87
N SER A 32 9.42 1.00 1.97
CA SER A 32 9.10 2.26 1.28
C SER A 32 9.11 2.16 -0.25
N SER A 33 9.92 1.25 -0.79
CA SER A 33 10.11 1.05 -2.23
C SER A 33 9.58 -0.30 -2.71
N VAL A 34 9.45 -0.46 -4.03
CA VAL A 34 9.10 -1.76 -4.65
C VAL A 34 10.16 -2.82 -4.36
N VAL A 35 11.44 -2.42 -4.34
CA VAL A 35 12.55 -3.31 -4.03
C VAL A 35 12.48 -3.74 -2.56
N ASP A 36 12.27 -2.79 -1.64
CA ASP A 36 12.09 -3.06 -0.21
C ASP A 36 10.93 -4.05 0.00
N TYR A 37 9.83 -3.87 -0.73
CA TYR A 37 8.66 -4.74 -0.62
C TYR A 37 8.95 -6.17 -1.08
N GLN A 38 9.72 -6.33 -2.16
CA GLN A 38 10.16 -7.66 -2.61
C GLN A 38 11.08 -8.32 -1.59
N ASP A 39 12.04 -7.59 -1.04
CA ASP A 39 12.98 -8.12 -0.04
C ASP A 39 12.28 -8.44 1.29
N PHE A 40 11.33 -7.61 1.71
CA PHE A 40 10.48 -7.89 2.85
C PHE A 40 9.69 -9.18 2.66
N ARG A 41 9.00 -9.35 1.52
CA ARG A 41 8.20 -10.56 1.24
C ARG A 41 9.03 -11.83 1.20
N ARG A 42 10.24 -11.78 0.65
CA ARG A 42 11.17 -12.92 0.59
C ARG A 42 11.48 -13.51 1.97
N VAL A 43 11.45 -12.69 3.02
CA VAL A 43 11.68 -13.14 4.41
C VAL A 43 10.36 -13.39 5.14
N TRP A 44 9.38 -12.51 4.97
CA TRP A 44 8.10 -12.58 5.67
C TRP A 44 7.27 -13.83 5.29
N GLU A 45 7.12 -14.11 3.99
CA GLU A 45 6.23 -15.18 3.51
C GLU A 45 6.65 -16.58 3.98
N PRO A 46 7.94 -16.97 3.95
CA PRO A 46 8.39 -18.24 4.50
C PRO A 46 8.13 -18.37 6.00
N ILE A 47 8.35 -17.29 6.77
CA ILE A 47 8.13 -17.30 8.23
C ILE A 47 6.64 -17.47 8.52
N GLN A 48 5.78 -16.63 7.96
CA GLN A 48 4.32 -16.74 8.15
C GLN A 48 3.81 -18.13 7.74
N SER A 49 4.28 -18.65 6.60
CA SER A 49 3.88 -19.99 6.11
C SER A 49 4.30 -21.09 7.07
N TYR A 50 5.50 -20.99 7.67
CA TYR A 50 5.96 -21.94 8.68
C TYR A 50 5.08 -21.89 9.93
N LEU A 51 4.81 -20.69 10.45
CA LEU A 51 4.00 -20.52 11.66
C LEU A 51 2.60 -21.09 11.50
N LEU A 52 1.96 -20.82 10.36
CA LEU A 52 0.62 -21.37 10.07
C LEU A 52 0.65 -22.90 9.93
N ARG A 53 1.64 -23.46 9.22
CA ARG A 53 1.76 -24.91 9.01
C ARG A 53 2.08 -25.68 10.29
N LYS A 54 2.78 -25.04 11.22
CA LYS A 54 3.16 -25.64 12.51
C LYS A 54 2.21 -25.28 13.64
N ALA A 55 1.06 -24.66 13.33
CA ALA A 55 0.07 -24.23 14.31
C ALA A 55 0.69 -23.36 15.43
N HIS A 56 1.71 -22.56 15.09
CA HIS A 56 2.23 -21.51 15.98
C HIS A 56 1.35 -20.26 15.95
N ILE A 57 0.55 -20.11 14.90
CA ILE A 57 -0.56 -19.17 14.80
C ILE A 57 -1.77 -19.95 14.29
N ASP A 58 -2.95 -19.64 14.80
CA ASP A 58 -4.22 -20.23 14.37
C ASP A 58 -4.69 -19.59 13.06
N SER A 59 -4.33 -18.33 12.83
CA SER A 59 -4.71 -17.58 11.63
C SER A 59 -3.69 -16.53 11.21
N VAL A 60 -3.62 -16.28 9.89
CA VAL A 60 -2.86 -15.17 9.31
C VAL A 60 -3.35 -13.79 9.78
N GLU A 61 -4.57 -13.71 10.33
CA GLU A 61 -5.12 -12.48 10.89
C GLU A 61 -4.34 -12.00 12.12
N GLU A 62 -3.66 -12.89 12.84
CA GLU A 62 -2.85 -12.55 14.01
C GLU A 62 -1.64 -11.69 13.64
N VAL A 63 -1.06 -11.94 12.46
CA VAL A 63 0.13 -11.23 11.98
C VAL A 63 -0.21 -9.98 11.14
N ARG A 64 -1.50 -9.70 10.92
CA ARG A 64 -1.99 -8.58 10.11
C ARG A 64 -1.44 -7.23 10.55
N THR A 65 -1.46 -6.97 11.85
CA THR A 65 -0.99 -5.69 12.40
C THR A 65 0.52 -5.55 12.26
N LEU A 66 1.28 -6.63 12.45
CA LEU A 66 2.73 -6.65 12.27
C LEU A 66 3.11 -6.41 10.81
N TYR A 67 2.40 -7.07 9.88
CA TYR A 67 2.56 -6.84 8.44
C TYR A 67 2.35 -5.37 8.09
N TYR A 68 1.21 -4.78 8.48
CA TYR A 68 0.91 -3.37 8.19
C TYR A 68 1.94 -2.40 8.80
N ARG A 69 2.39 -2.64 10.02
CA ARG A 69 3.37 -1.78 10.72
C ARG A 69 4.78 -1.86 10.13
N SER A 70 5.09 -2.88 9.33
CA SER A 70 6.40 -3.02 8.66
C SER A 70 6.64 -1.94 7.60
N PHE A 71 5.58 -1.29 7.10
CA PHE A 71 5.66 -0.29 6.04
C PHE A 71 5.96 1.11 6.56
N LEU A 72 6.58 1.96 5.73
CA LEU A 72 6.76 3.38 6.03
C LEU A 72 5.40 4.05 6.26
N LEU A 73 5.32 5.02 7.17
CA LEU A 73 4.06 5.72 7.50
C LEU A 73 3.34 6.28 6.27
N GLY A 74 4.06 6.93 5.34
CA GLY A 74 3.47 7.44 4.10
C GLY A 74 2.92 6.34 3.18
N VAL A 75 3.47 5.12 3.23
CA VAL A 75 2.91 3.96 2.52
C VAL A 75 1.67 3.45 3.24
N GLN A 76 1.70 3.37 4.57
CA GLN A 76 0.54 2.99 5.38
C GLN A 76 -0.67 3.90 5.10
N GLU A 77 -0.46 5.22 5.03
CA GLU A 77 -1.49 6.20 4.67
C GLU A 77 -2.04 5.98 3.26
N ARG A 78 -1.18 5.75 2.26
CA ARG A 78 -1.62 5.44 0.89
C ARG A 78 -2.45 4.16 0.83
N VAL A 79 -2.05 3.13 1.57
CA VAL A 79 -2.80 1.87 1.68
C VAL A 79 -4.15 2.12 2.33
N ARG A 80 -4.19 2.91 3.41
CA ARG A 80 -5.43 3.30 4.07
C ARG A 80 -6.37 4.05 3.13
N ASP A 81 -5.87 5.05 2.40
CA ASP A 81 -6.66 5.79 1.41
C ASP A 81 -7.20 4.88 0.31
N HIS A 82 -6.40 3.90 -0.14
CA HIS A 82 -6.83 2.91 -1.11
C HIS A 82 -7.97 2.04 -0.56
N LEU A 83 -7.86 1.55 0.67
CA LEU A 83 -8.90 0.74 1.33
C LEU A 83 -10.20 1.53 1.59
N ILE A 84 -10.09 2.82 1.95
CA ILE A 84 -11.25 3.70 2.11
C ILE A 84 -11.96 3.90 0.77
N LYS A 85 -11.21 4.18 -0.31
CA LYS A 85 -11.78 4.33 -1.66
C LYS A 85 -12.44 3.04 -2.15
N ALA A 86 -11.87 1.89 -1.82
CA ALA A 86 -12.43 0.58 -2.14
C ALA A 86 -13.64 0.18 -1.28
N LYS A 87 -14.02 0.98 -0.26
CA LYS A 87 -15.07 0.66 0.73
C LYS A 87 -14.86 -0.68 1.45
N THR A 88 -13.62 -1.13 1.57
CA THR A 88 -13.27 -2.39 2.23
C THR A 88 -12.85 -2.22 3.68
N MET A 89 -12.67 -0.98 4.15
CA MET A 89 -12.41 -0.71 5.57
C MET A 89 -13.63 -1.03 6.45
N ILE A 90 -13.35 -1.60 7.62
CA ILE A 90 -14.35 -1.86 8.64
C ILE A 90 -14.32 -0.68 9.62
N THR A 91 -15.40 0.09 9.68
CA THR A 91 -15.63 1.10 10.71
C THR A 91 -16.27 0.42 11.90
N THR A 92 -15.64 0.46 13.07
CA THR A 92 -16.23 -0.03 14.31
C THR A 92 -17.28 0.95 14.83
N LEU A 93 -18.10 0.52 15.79
CA LEU A 93 -19.22 1.33 16.33
C LEU A 93 -18.77 2.64 17.00
N ASP A 94 -17.50 2.73 17.40
CA ASP A 94 -16.83 3.89 17.96
C ASP A 94 -16.11 4.75 16.90
N ASN A 95 -16.47 4.60 15.62
CA ASN A 95 -15.85 5.28 14.47
C ASN A 95 -14.33 5.06 14.35
N GLN A 96 -13.79 4.01 14.98
CA GLN A 96 -12.40 3.64 14.79
C GLN A 96 -12.24 2.78 13.53
N PHE A 97 -11.12 2.98 12.84
CA PHE A 97 -10.80 2.22 11.65
C PHE A 97 -10.15 0.90 12.06
N LYS A 98 -10.78 -0.21 11.67
CA LYS A 98 -10.21 -1.55 11.82
C LYS A 98 -9.66 -2.02 10.47
N LEU A 99 -8.45 -2.59 10.50
CA LEU A 99 -7.87 -3.20 9.31
C LEU A 99 -8.81 -4.32 8.79
N PRO A 100 -8.99 -4.43 7.46
CA PRO A 100 -9.79 -5.49 6.85
C PRO A 100 -9.14 -6.86 7.04
N SER A 101 -9.68 -7.91 6.41
CA SER A 101 -9.02 -9.22 6.40
C SER A 101 -7.60 -9.11 5.82
N PHE A 102 -6.74 -10.05 6.21
CA PHE A 102 -5.34 -10.08 5.80
C PHE A 102 -5.18 -10.13 4.28
N GLU A 103 -6.04 -10.88 3.59
CA GLU A 103 -6.02 -10.99 2.13
C GLU A 103 -6.31 -9.65 1.44
N ILE A 104 -7.36 -8.94 1.86
CA ILE A 104 -7.71 -7.61 1.33
C ILE A 104 -6.57 -6.62 1.60
N LEU A 105 -5.98 -6.67 2.80
CA LEU A 105 -4.84 -5.84 3.15
C LEU A 105 -3.64 -6.12 2.24
N LYS A 106 -3.30 -7.40 2.03
CA LYS A 106 -2.17 -7.82 1.21
C LYS A 106 -2.33 -7.37 -0.24
N GLU A 107 -3.54 -7.48 -0.78
CA GLU A 107 -3.87 -7.00 -2.13
C GLU A 107 -3.72 -5.48 -2.25
N ALA A 108 -4.30 -4.72 -1.31
CA ALA A 108 -4.18 -3.26 -1.30
C ALA A 108 -2.72 -2.79 -1.20
N VAL A 109 -1.92 -3.45 -0.36
CA VAL A 109 -0.47 -3.19 -0.27
C VAL A 109 0.22 -3.50 -1.60
N ALA A 110 -0.07 -4.65 -2.21
CA ALA A 110 0.52 -5.02 -3.50
C ALA A 110 0.20 -3.99 -4.58
N ASP A 111 -1.02 -3.44 -4.61
CA ASP A 111 -1.42 -2.44 -5.60
C ASP A 111 -0.76 -1.08 -5.35
N VAL A 112 -0.68 -0.64 -4.08
CA VAL A 112 0.08 0.58 -3.73
C VAL A 112 1.56 0.43 -4.10
N MET A 113 2.13 -0.76 -3.96
CA MET A 113 3.52 -1.03 -4.30
C MET A 113 3.77 -1.25 -5.80
N LYS A 114 2.77 -1.68 -6.59
CA LYS A 114 2.87 -1.70 -8.06
C LYS A 114 2.90 -0.28 -8.63
N VAL A 115 2.12 0.63 -8.04
CA VAL A 115 2.08 2.05 -8.41
C VAL A 115 3.26 2.76 -7.75
N GLY A 116 4.45 2.63 -8.36
CA GLY A 116 5.69 3.21 -7.84
C GLY A 116 5.58 4.72 -7.57
N PRO A 117 6.40 5.29 -6.67
CA PRO A 117 6.34 6.70 -6.26
C PRO A 117 6.39 7.71 -7.42
N PHE A 118 7.02 7.32 -8.55
CA PHE A 118 7.04 8.11 -9.78
C PHE A 118 5.67 8.31 -10.42
N GLN A 119 4.76 7.33 -10.34
CA GLN A 119 3.40 7.48 -10.89
C GLN A 119 2.55 8.42 -10.02
N SER A 120 2.74 8.39 -8.69
CA SER A 120 2.09 9.33 -7.77
C SER A 120 2.57 10.77 -8.02
N GLY A 121 3.88 10.98 -8.21
CA GLY A 121 4.43 12.28 -8.61
C GLY A 121 3.89 12.77 -9.95
N ASN A 122 3.75 11.88 -10.92
CA ASN A 122 3.14 12.19 -12.21
C ASN A 122 1.65 12.57 -12.08
N GLU A 123 0.89 11.94 -11.18
CA GLU A 123 -0.50 12.36 -10.91
C GLU A 123 -0.56 13.77 -10.32
N VAL A 124 0.34 14.11 -9.38
CA VAL A 124 0.42 15.46 -8.81
C VAL A 124 0.76 16.49 -9.89
N MET A 125 1.74 16.21 -10.76
CA MET A 125 2.10 17.09 -11.87
C MET A 125 0.93 17.25 -12.87
N LYS A 126 0.20 16.17 -13.15
CA LYS A 126 -0.97 16.19 -14.02
C LYS A 126 -2.14 16.98 -13.40
N LYS A 127 -2.35 16.85 -12.09
CA LYS A 127 -3.37 17.63 -11.35
C LYS A 127 -3.02 19.11 -11.32
N MET A 128 -1.77 19.47 -11.04
CA MET A 128 -1.30 20.86 -11.13
C MET A 128 -1.44 21.42 -12.55
N GLY A 129 -1.22 20.61 -13.59
CA GLY A 129 -1.45 20.99 -14.97
C GLY A 129 -2.93 21.19 -15.32
N GLN A 130 -3.84 20.43 -14.70
CA GLN A 130 -5.29 20.58 -14.84
C GLN A 130 -5.81 21.81 -14.08
N ASP A 131 -5.35 22.03 -12.84
CA ASP A 131 -5.74 23.16 -12.01
C ASP A 131 -5.17 24.50 -12.51
N ARG A 132 -4.03 24.48 -13.21
CA ARG A 132 -3.45 25.66 -13.87
C ARG A 132 -4.00 25.92 -15.28
N ARG A 133 -4.83 25.03 -15.84
CA ARG A 133 -5.42 25.26 -17.17
C ARG A 133 -6.45 26.39 -17.02
N PRO A 134 -6.26 27.56 -17.65
CA PRO A 134 -7.26 28.61 -17.61
C PRO A 134 -8.55 28.06 -18.22
N THR A 135 -9.67 28.22 -17.52
CA THR A 135 -11.00 28.07 -18.12
C THR A 135 -11.01 28.93 -19.38
N ALA A 136 -11.09 28.28 -20.55
CA ALA A 136 -11.19 28.99 -21.80
C ALA A 136 -12.41 29.91 -21.72
N ALA A 137 -12.17 31.23 -21.73
CA ALA A 137 -13.23 32.20 -21.93
C ALA A 137 -13.96 31.82 -23.22
N ALA A 138 -15.30 31.83 -23.18
CA ALA A 138 -16.13 31.61 -24.35
C ALA A 138 -15.65 32.52 -25.49
N ALA A 139 -15.33 31.91 -26.63
CA ALA A 139 -14.99 32.66 -27.83
C ALA A 139 -16.19 33.53 -28.22
N PRO A 140 -16.02 34.83 -28.51
CA PRO A 140 -17.07 35.63 -29.10
C PRO A 140 -17.29 35.15 -30.55
N ASP A 141 -18.53 34.78 -30.88
CA ASP A 141 -18.99 34.51 -32.24
C ASP A 141 -18.75 35.74 -33.14
N LYS A 142 -17.77 35.64 -34.04
CA LYS A 142 -17.72 36.51 -35.22
C LYS A 142 -17.24 35.70 -36.42
N PRO A 143 -18.00 35.68 -37.54
CA PRO A 143 -17.67 34.83 -38.67
C PRO A 143 -16.38 35.30 -39.38
N PRO A 144 -15.61 34.37 -39.98
CA PRO A 144 -14.34 34.67 -40.62
C PRO A 144 -14.54 35.51 -41.89
N ALA A 145 -13.73 36.55 -42.04
CA ALA A 145 -13.64 37.34 -43.26
C ALA A 145 -13.19 36.46 -44.44
N THR A 146 -14.02 36.44 -45.49
CA THR A 146 -13.78 35.83 -46.79
C THR A 146 -12.54 36.43 -47.47
N VAL A 147 -11.66 35.55 -47.97
CA VAL A 147 -10.35 35.87 -48.54
C VAL A 147 -10.43 36.35 -50.01
N ASP A 148 -11.57 36.88 -50.46
CA ASP A 148 -11.85 37.12 -51.89
C ASP A 148 -11.61 38.56 -52.40
N GLU A 149 -11.06 39.48 -51.59
CA GLU A 149 -10.84 40.87 -52.03
C GLU A 149 -9.41 41.21 -52.52
N ILE A 150 -8.47 40.26 -52.51
CA ILE A 150 -7.07 40.54 -52.89
C ILE A 150 -6.81 40.41 -54.42
N LEU A 151 -7.79 39.95 -55.21
CA LEU A 151 -7.66 39.79 -56.67
C LEU A 151 -8.35 40.89 -57.49
N ARG A 152 -8.31 42.14 -56.99
CA ARG A 152 -8.80 43.30 -57.75
C ARG A 152 -7.90 44.53 -57.60
N MET A 153 -6.64 44.40 -58.00
CA MET A 153 -5.78 45.50 -58.43
C MET A 153 -4.91 45.05 -59.60
#